data_AF-A0A963NWX5-F1
#
_entry.id   AF-A0A963NWX5-F1
#
_cell.length_a   1.000
_cell.length_b   1.000
_cell.length_c   1.000
_cell.angle_alpha   90.00
_cell.angle_beta   90.00
_cell.angle_gamma   90.00
#
_symmetry.space_group_name_H-M   'P 1'
#
loop_
_entity.id
_entity.type
_entity.pdbx_description
1 polymer ?
#
loop_
_entity_poly.entity_id
_entity_poly.type
_entity_poly.pdbx_seq_one_letter_code
_entity_poly.pdbx_strand_id
1 'polypeptide(L)'
;MLEVAMELSHKTTILLSADLHRRLTALARERRQSLGELVREACRRQYGLADRADRLAAVDALAGLQLPVGPVDAMIRESVAPPRDLPS
;
A
#
# COMPACT_ATOMS: atom_id res chain seq x y z
N MET A 1 -6.53 -5.02 15.79
CA MET A 1 -5.36 -4.18 15.47
C MET A 1 -4.20 -4.70 16.29
N LEU A 2 -3.30 -5.46 15.67
CA LEU A 2 -2.01 -5.83 16.26
C LEU A 2 -0.94 -5.30 15.32
N GLU A 3 -0.18 -4.30 15.77
CA GLU A 3 1.11 -4.00 15.16
C GLU A 3 2.00 -5.23 15.40
N VAL A 4 2.27 -5.99 14.33
CA VAL A 4 3.38 -6.93 14.34
C VAL A 4 4.62 -6.07 14.44
N ALA A 5 5.26 -6.04 15.61
CA ALA A 5 6.56 -5.42 15.79
C ALA A 5 7.51 -6.05 14.76
N MET A 6 7.84 -5.29 13.72
CA MET A 6 8.67 -5.78 12.64
C MET A 6 10.09 -5.92 13.16
N GLU A 7 10.57 -7.16 13.31
CA GLU A 7 11.94 -7.48 13.72
C GLU A 7 12.95 -6.87 12.73
N LEU A 8 13.62 -5.79 13.15
CA LEU A 8 14.59 -5.07 12.33
C LEU A 8 15.93 -5.82 12.35
N SER A 9 16.18 -6.66 11.35
CA SER A 9 17.35 -7.54 11.31
C SER A 9 18.56 -6.98 10.55
N HIS A 10 18.37 -5.99 9.67
CA HIS A 10 19.43 -5.48 8.80
C HIS A 10 19.54 -3.95 8.86
N LYS A 11 20.73 -3.45 9.19
CA LYS A 11 21.03 -2.00 9.17
C LYS A 11 21.42 -1.58 7.76
N THR A 12 20.65 -0.65 7.20
CA THR A 12 20.95 -0.01 5.92
C THR A 12 21.24 1.47 6.15
N THR A 13 22.35 1.97 5.61
CA THR A 13 22.70 3.40 5.66
C THR A 13 22.48 4.02 4.30
N ILE A 14 21.64 5.05 4.26
CA ILE A 14 21.34 5.84 3.06
C ILE A 14 21.73 7.29 3.30
N LEU A 15 22.33 7.93 2.29
CA LEU A 15 22.61 9.36 2.32
C LEU A 15 21.46 10.09 1.63
N LEU A 16 20.87 11.05 2.34
CA LEU A 16 19.82 11.93 1.81
C LEU A 16 20.41 13.32 1.60
N SER A 17 19.90 14.05 0.59
CA SER A 17 20.17 15.48 0.52
C SER A 17 19.61 16.18 1.76
N ALA A 18 20.23 17.28 2.16
CA ALA A 18 19.80 18.04 3.34
C ALA A 18 18.32 18.46 3.24
N ASP A 19 17.88 18.88 2.05
CA ASP A 19 16.50 19.31 1.81
C ASP A 19 15.50 18.15 1.94
N LEU A 20 15.85 16.98 1.41
CA LEU A 20 15.01 15.79 1.51
C LEU A 20 14.92 15.30 2.95
N HIS A 21 16.05 15.27 3.68
CA HIS A 21 16.07 14.92 5.10
C HIS A 21 15.17 15.84 5.94
N ARG A 22 15.21 17.17 5.69
CA ARG A 22 14.34 18.13 6.39
C ARG A 22 12.86 17.85 6.11
N ARG A 23 12.48 17.65 4.84
CA ARG A 23 11.10 17.37 4.44
C ARG A 23 10.58 16.08 5.06
N LEU A 24 11.34 15.00 5.00
CA LEU A 24 10.93 13.71 5.56
C LEU A 24 10.86 13.75 7.08
N THR A 25 11.77 14.47 7.75
CA THR A 25 11.72 14.65 9.20
C THR A 25 10.46 15.41 9.62
N ALA A 26 10.09 16.47 8.90
CA ALA A 26 8.86 17.22 9.17
C ALA A 26 7.62 16.32 9.00
N LEU A 27 7.58 15.55 7.91
CA LEU A 27 6.48 14.62 7.63
C LEU A 27 6.37 13.52 8.70
N ALA A 28 7.49 12.96 9.15
CA ALA A 28 7.51 11.95 10.21
C ALA A 28 6.92 12.51 11.52
N ARG A 29 7.27 13.76 11.88
CA ARG A 29 6.73 14.45 13.06
C ARG A 29 5.23 14.68 12.96
N GLU A 30 4.75 15.15 11.80
CA GLU A 30 3.31 15.34 11.55
C GLU A 30 2.53 14.03 11.75
N ARG A 31 3.12 12.91 11.31
CA ARG A 31 2.54 11.57 11.43
C ARG A 31 2.80 10.89 12.77
N ARG A 32 3.50 11.54 13.71
CA ARG A 32 3.91 10.98 15.01
C ARG A 32 4.67 9.65 14.87
N GLN A 33 5.55 9.56 13.89
CA GLN A 33 6.39 8.39 13.61
C GLN A 33 7.86 8.79 13.51
N SER A 34 8.77 7.81 13.67
CA SER A 34 10.20 8.06 13.42
C SER A 34 10.49 8.17 11.92
N LEU A 35 11.58 8.86 11.55
CA LEU A 35 12.03 8.94 10.16
C LEU A 35 12.30 7.53 9.58
N GLY A 36 12.85 6.63 10.40
CA GLY A 36 13.08 5.24 10.02
C GLY A 36 11.79 4.48 9.75
N GLU A 37 10.74 4.66 10.56
CA GLU A 37 9.41 4.08 10.30
C GLU A 37 8.81 4.61 9.00
N LEU A 38 8.87 5.92 8.79
CA LEU A 38 8.37 6.56 7.57
C LEU A 38 9.05 6.00 6.31
N VAL A 39 10.38 5.84 6.35
CA VAL A 39 11.15 5.30 5.22
C VAL A 39 10.82 3.81 5.00
N ARG A 40 10.74 3.00 6.07
CA ARG A 40 10.37 1.58 5.94
C ARG A 40 8.97 1.41 5.37
N GLU A 41 8.01 2.24 5.80
CA GLU A 41 6.66 2.25 5.25
C GLU A 41 6.65 2.64 3.77
N ALA A 42 7.38 3.69 3.39
CA ALA A 42 7.51 4.07 1.98
C ALA A 42 8.12 2.94 1.15
N CYS A 43 9.17 2.27 1.65
CA CYS A 43 9.76 1.11 0.99
C CYS A 43 8.76 -0.05 0.83
N ARG A 44 7.95 -0.36 1.85
CA ARG A 44 6.89 -1.39 1.74
C ARG A 44 5.82 -0.99 0.74
N ARG A 45 5.38 0.27 0.73
CA ARG A 45 4.36 0.72 -0.23
C ARG A 45 4.87 0.71 -1.67
N GLN A 46 6.12 1.12 -1.87
CA GLN A 46 6.69 1.31 -3.20
C GLN A 46 7.28 0.01 -3.77
N TYR A 47 7.92 -0.79 -2.93
CA TYR A 47 8.70 -1.97 -3.31
C TYR A 47 8.30 -3.24 -2.56
N GLY A 48 7.45 -3.13 -1.54
CA GLY A 48 6.78 -4.28 -0.95
C GLY A 48 5.76 -4.80 -1.94
N LEU A 49 6.27 -5.51 -2.94
CA LEU A 49 5.53 -6.54 -3.65
C LEU A 49 4.79 -7.30 -2.56
N ALA A 50 3.48 -7.13 -2.47
CA ALA A 50 2.68 -7.97 -1.59
C ALA A 50 3.08 -9.40 -1.93
N ASP A 51 3.61 -10.12 -0.94
CA ASP A 51 4.08 -11.47 -1.18
C ASP A 51 2.92 -12.21 -1.87
N ARG A 52 3.24 -13.03 -2.87
CA ARG A 52 2.21 -13.77 -3.59
C ARG A 52 1.28 -14.48 -2.59
N ALA A 53 1.85 -14.95 -1.47
CA ALA A 53 1.12 -15.50 -0.34
C ALA A 53 0.13 -14.49 0.28
N ASP A 54 0.55 -13.27 0.62
CA ASP A 54 -0.31 -12.24 1.22
C ASP A 54 -1.43 -11.80 0.27
N ARG A 55 -1.13 -11.69 -1.03
CA ARG A 55 -2.16 -11.43 -2.05
C ARG A 55 -3.19 -12.53 -2.12
N LEU A 56 -2.75 -13.79 -2.11
CA LEU A 56 -3.66 -14.94 -2.15
C LEU A 56 -4.50 -15.00 -0.88
N ALA A 57 -3.90 -14.80 0.29
CA ALA A 57 -4.62 -14.77 1.57
C ALA A 57 -5.68 -13.66 1.62
N ALA A 58 -5.39 -12.47 1.07
CA ALA A 58 -6.35 -11.38 0.97
C ALA A 58 -7.52 -11.72 0.03
N VAL A 59 -7.25 -12.39 -1.11
CA VAL A 59 -8.30 -12.85 -2.04
C VAL A 59 -9.17 -13.94 -1.39
N ASP A 60 -8.57 -14.90 -0.68
CA ASP A 60 -9.32 -15.93 0.04
C ASP A 60 -10.19 -15.34 1.15
N ALA A 61 -9.67 -14.35 1.88
CA ALA A 61 -10.45 -13.64 2.90
C ALA A 61 -11.65 -12.90 2.28
N LEU A 62 -11.47 -12.25 1.12
CA LEU A 62 -12.56 -11.60 0.38
C LEU A 62 -13.59 -12.61 -0.14
N ALA A 63 -13.14 -13.75 -0.66
CA ALA A 63 -14.03 -14.84 -1.09
C ALA A 63 -14.85 -15.39 0.09
N GLY A 64 -14.24 -15.49 1.27
CA GLY A 64 -14.88 -15.96 2.50
C GLY A 64 -15.95 -15.03 3.06
N LEU A 65 -15.96 -13.75 2.69
CA LEU A 65 -16.99 -12.80 3.14
C LEU A 65 -18.38 -13.07 2.53
N GLN A 66 -18.48 -13.99 1.54
CA GLN A 66 -19.74 -14.38 0.89
C GLN A 66 -20.64 -13.19 0.57
N LEU A 67 -20.03 -12.08 0.15
CA LEU A 67 -20.76 -10.88 -0.20
C LEU A 67 -21.66 -11.22 -1.40
N PRO A 68 -22.90 -10.70 -1.45
CA PRO A 68 -23.79 -10.92 -2.57
C PRO A 68 -23.21 -10.22 -3.81
N VAL A 69 -22.37 -10.94 -4.54
CA VAL A 69 -21.90 -10.55 -5.85
C VAL A 69 -22.81 -11.18 -6.89
N GLY A 70 -23.21 -10.39 -7.88
CA GLY A 70 -23.91 -10.92 -9.04
C GLY A 70 -23.04 -11.94 -9.79
N PRO A 71 -23.64 -12.73 -10.70
CA PRO A 71 -22.86 -13.60 -11.57
C PRO A 71 -21.84 -12.79 -12.37
N VAL A 72 -20.68 -13.39 -12.66
CA VAL A 72 -19.54 -12.74 -13.34
C VAL A 72 -19.97 -12.01 -14.62
N ASP A 73 -20.83 -12.64 -15.42
CA ASP A 73 -21.33 -12.04 -16.67
C ASP A 73 -22.13 -10.74 -16.45
N ALA A 74 -22.84 -10.62 -15.32
CA ALA A 74 -23.55 -9.40 -14.96
C ALA A 74 -22.57 -8.31 -14.51
N MET A 75 -21.60 -8.67 -13.66
CA MET A 75 -20.58 -7.74 -13.19
C MET A 75 -19.74 -7.16 -14.34
N ILE A 76 -19.38 -7.98 -15.34
CA ILE A 76 -18.63 -7.52 -16.53
C ILE A 76 -19.43 -6.48 -17.32
N ARG A 77 -20.74 -6.70 -17.51
CA ARG A 77 -21.63 -5.72 -18.17
C ARG A 77 -21.72 -4.41 -17.40
N GLU A 78 -21.69 -4.46 -16.07
CA GLU A 78 -21.79 -3.30 -15.19
C GLU A 78 -20.45 -2.55 -15.00
N SER A 79 -19.31 -3.22 -15.24
CA SER A 79 -17.96 -2.69 -14.96
C SER A 79 -17.35 -1.83 -16.07
N VAL A 80 -18.03 -1.64 -17.20
CA VAL A 80 -17.51 -0.83 -18.31
C VAL A 80 -17.86 0.65 -18.08
N ALA A 81 -16.90 1.47 -17.69
CA ALA A 81 -17.02 2.91 -17.90
C ALA A 81 -16.93 3.18 -19.42
N PRO A 82 -17.82 4.01 -20.01
CA PRO A 82 -17.62 4.44 -21.39
C PRO A 82 -16.28 5.18 -21.50
N PRO A 83 -15.58 5.09 -22.65
CA PRO A 83 -14.39 5.90 -22.90
C PRO A 83 -14.75 7.37 -22.63
N ARG A 84 -13.95 8.07 -21.82
CA ARG A 84 -14.11 9.52 -21.71
C ARG A 84 -13.88 10.12 -23.09
N ASP A 85 -14.92 10.70 -23.66
CA ASP A 85 -14.72 11.81 -24.59
C ASP A 85 -14.11 12.96 -23.77
N LEU A 86 -12.79 13.10 -23.89
CA LEU A 86 -12.11 14.38 -23.68
C LEU A 86 -12.20 15.16 -24.99
N PRO A 87 -13.08 16.17 -25.05
CA PRO A 87 -12.75 17.40 -25.77
C PRO A 87 -13.18 18.63 -24.95
N SER A 88 -12.49 19.76 -24.98
CA SER A 88 -11.22 20.18 -25.62
C SER A 88 -10.80 21.48 -24.95
#